data_AF-A0A396QLM1-F1
#
_entry.id   AF-A0A396QLM1-F1
#
_cell.length_a   1.000
_cell.length_b   1.000
_cell.length_c   1.000
_cell.angle_alpha   90.00
_cell.angle_beta   90.00
_cell.angle_gamma   90.00
#
_symmetry.space_group_name_H-M   'P 1'
#
loop_
_entity.id
_entity.type
_entity.pdbx_description
1 polymer ?
#
loop_
_entity_poly.entity_id
_entity_poly.type
_entity_poly.pdbx_seq_one_letter_code
_entity_poly.pdbx_strand_id
1 'polypeptide(L)'
;MVCAIGAVNGRLEQKEKEETYRQWIERAERTVDQEEKEKLIRQAILLRPDHMEGYLMLVESFKADESFSTEEEKLILALVEAGGSKLKEQAEYADLAFQVGKLYWYYYSYGKEEWSEAGIASDNELTRMKAAVPWFEAAVKAQGGSVQRKMAGIYREVGSFYRDLAVRVREGTEEGQYLSFWKNMNVLLNEVRQDNGLPETARLEFYRMCVRAAASYQRELLSEGVTDGELLVFRLETTEAAGAVNPSTERGRALRDEIIEEVKIIGKETFYGR
;
A
#
# COMPACT_ATOMS: atom_id res chain seq x y z
N MET A 1 5.20 43.47 32.63
CA MET A 1 4.09 43.78 31.68
C MET A 1 4.37 43.29 30.26
N VAL A 2 5.63 43.30 29.78
CA VAL A 2 6.00 42.83 28.41
C VAL A 2 5.80 41.32 28.18
N CYS A 3 6.13 40.46 29.15
CA CYS A 3 5.92 39.00 29.00
C CYS A 3 4.44 38.58 28.91
N ALA A 4 3.52 39.33 29.54
CA ALA A 4 2.09 39.02 29.51
C ALA A 4 1.46 39.38 28.17
N ILE A 5 1.88 40.50 27.56
CA ILE A 5 1.41 40.94 26.23
C ILE A 5 1.92 40.00 25.13
N GLY A 6 3.20 39.58 25.20
CA GLY A 6 3.76 38.59 24.27
C GLY A 6 3.08 37.21 24.34
N ALA A 7 2.71 36.76 25.55
CA ALA A 7 2.00 35.50 25.73
C ALA A 7 0.53 35.55 25.22
N VAL A 8 -0.12 36.72 25.31
CA VAL A 8 -1.49 36.92 24.77
C VAL A 8 -1.47 36.97 23.25
N ASN A 9 -0.51 37.68 22.64
CA ASN A 9 -0.37 37.75 21.18
C ASN A 9 -0.07 36.37 20.57
N GLY A 10 0.85 35.59 21.17
CA GLY A 10 1.13 34.24 20.70
C GLY A 10 -0.07 33.28 20.80
N ARG A 11 -0.95 33.46 21.79
CA ARG A 11 -2.19 32.66 21.90
C ARG A 11 -3.24 33.04 20.85
N LEU A 12 -3.35 34.33 20.52
CA LEU A 12 -4.24 34.81 19.46
C LEU A 12 -3.79 34.29 18.10
N GLU A 13 -2.50 34.39 17.78
CA GLU A 13 -1.94 33.87 16.52
C GLU A 13 -2.17 32.36 16.36
N GLN A 14 -2.01 31.56 17.42
CA GLN A 14 -2.28 30.12 17.36
C GLN A 14 -3.76 29.82 17.13
N LYS A 15 -4.66 30.62 17.73
CA LYS A 15 -6.10 30.48 17.53
C LYS A 15 -6.51 30.82 16.10
N GLU A 16 -5.97 31.88 15.53
CA GLU A 16 -6.21 32.27 14.13
C GLU A 16 -5.71 31.20 13.15
N LYS A 17 -4.54 30.60 13.42
CA LYS A 17 -4.01 29.48 12.63
C LYS A 17 -4.91 28.24 12.71
N GLU A 18 -5.40 27.90 13.90
CA GLU A 18 -6.35 26.79 14.07
C GLU A 18 -7.67 27.05 13.32
N GLU A 19 -8.23 28.25 13.42
CA GLU A 19 -9.48 28.59 12.73
C GLU A 19 -9.31 28.55 11.20
N THR A 20 -8.22 29.10 10.69
CA THR A 20 -7.89 29.07 9.26
C THR A 20 -7.67 27.64 8.76
N TYR A 21 -6.98 26.82 9.56
CA TYR A 21 -6.79 25.39 9.28
C TYR A 21 -8.14 24.68 9.14
N ARG A 22 -9.04 24.85 10.12
CA ARG A 22 -10.38 24.24 10.09
C ARG A 22 -11.19 24.69 8.88
N GLN A 23 -11.16 25.97 8.54
CA GLN A 23 -11.86 26.49 7.36
C GLN A 23 -11.36 25.86 6.05
N TRP A 24 -10.04 25.64 5.91
CA TRP A 24 -9.49 24.99 4.73
C TRP A 24 -9.84 23.50 4.65
N ILE A 25 -9.78 22.78 5.76
CA ILE A 25 -10.19 21.37 5.83
C ILE A 25 -11.68 21.23 5.47
N GLU A 26 -12.57 21.98 6.10
CA GLU A 26 -14.02 21.93 5.80
C GLU A 26 -14.34 22.31 4.36
N ARG A 27 -13.57 23.24 3.76
CA ARG A 27 -13.74 23.58 2.35
C ARG A 27 -13.25 22.45 1.45
N ALA A 28 -12.12 21.83 1.77
CA ALA A 28 -11.60 20.68 1.02
C ALA A 28 -12.60 19.51 1.00
N GLU A 29 -13.24 19.20 2.13
CA GLU A 29 -14.26 18.14 2.23
C GLU A 29 -15.43 18.33 1.26
N ARG A 30 -15.82 19.58 1.02
CA ARG A 30 -16.95 19.95 0.14
C ARG A 30 -16.53 20.18 -1.31
N THR A 31 -15.23 20.19 -1.59
CA THR A 31 -14.69 20.48 -2.93
C THR A 31 -14.73 19.22 -3.78
N VAL A 32 -15.33 19.31 -4.98
CA VAL A 32 -15.39 18.20 -5.94
C VAL A 32 -14.14 18.15 -6.82
N ASP A 33 -13.65 19.33 -7.22
CA ASP A 33 -12.42 19.46 -8.01
C ASP A 33 -11.21 18.96 -7.22
N GLN A 34 -10.53 17.96 -7.77
CA GLN A 34 -9.47 17.25 -7.06
C GLN A 34 -8.23 18.12 -6.85
N GLU A 35 -7.84 18.89 -7.86
CA GLU A 35 -6.67 19.76 -7.80
C GLU A 35 -6.84 20.87 -6.75
N GLU A 36 -8.01 21.54 -6.73
CA GLU A 36 -8.31 22.55 -5.72
C GLU A 36 -8.46 21.92 -4.31
N LYS A 37 -9.02 20.71 -4.20
CA LYS A 37 -9.08 19.98 -2.92
C LYS A 37 -7.69 19.74 -2.35
N GLU A 38 -6.79 19.15 -3.14
CA GLU A 38 -5.42 18.85 -2.72
C GLU A 38 -4.65 20.11 -2.36
N LYS A 39 -4.85 21.20 -3.10
CA LYS A 39 -4.27 22.50 -2.81
C LYS A 39 -4.75 23.06 -1.47
N LEU A 40 -6.05 22.98 -1.16
CA LEU A 40 -6.59 23.40 0.14
C LEU A 40 -6.02 22.57 1.29
N ILE A 41 -5.95 21.24 1.12
CA ILE A 41 -5.38 20.35 2.13
C ILE A 41 -3.89 20.65 2.34
N ARG A 42 -3.12 20.84 1.27
CA ARG A 42 -1.71 21.24 1.33
C ARG A 42 -1.53 22.55 2.10
N GLN A 43 -2.37 23.56 1.83
CA GLN A 43 -2.34 24.83 2.56
C GLN A 43 -2.59 24.62 4.06
N ALA A 44 -3.58 23.79 4.42
CA ALA A 44 -3.87 23.43 5.79
C ALA A 44 -2.69 22.75 6.48
N ILE A 45 -2.09 21.73 5.86
CA ILE A 45 -0.92 21.03 6.40
C ILE A 45 0.26 21.99 6.61
N LEU A 46 0.55 22.88 5.65
CA LEU A 46 1.66 23.82 5.79
C LEU A 46 1.43 24.83 6.92
N LEU A 47 0.18 25.17 7.23
CA LEU A 47 -0.17 26.05 8.34
C LEU A 47 -0.09 25.34 9.70
N ARG A 48 -0.54 24.08 9.75
CA ARG A 48 -0.58 23.22 10.94
C ARG A 48 -0.01 21.83 10.63
N PRO A 49 1.33 21.71 10.52
CA PRO A 49 1.98 20.44 10.22
C PRO A 49 1.94 19.45 11.40
N ASP A 50 1.47 19.92 12.56
CA ASP A 50 1.19 19.14 13.75
C ASP A 50 -0.20 18.49 13.76
N HIS A 51 -1.04 18.70 12.74
CA HIS A 51 -2.37 18.08 12.64
C HIS A 51 -2.41 16.93 11.65
N MET A 52 -2.64 15.71 12.15
CA MET A 52 -2.70 14.48 11.34
C MET A 52 -3.84 14.46 10.31
N GLU A 53 -4.98 15.09 10.63
CA GLU A 53 -6.20 15.06 9.82
C GLU A 53 -5.94 15.50 8.37
N GLY A 54 -5.19 16.59 8.16
CA GLY A 54 -4.82 17.04 6.82
C GLY A 54 -4.01 16.01 6.04
N TYR A 55 -3.05 15.34 6.69
CA TYR A 55 -2.24 14.31 6.04
C TYR A 55 -3.06 13.09 5.63
N LEU A 56 -3.95 12.61 6.50
CA LEU A 56 -4.84 11.49 6.18
C LEU A 56 -5.81 11.85 5.06
N MET A 57 -6.36 13.07 5.08
CA MET A 57 -7.24 13.55 4.02
C MET A 57 -6.52 13.64 2.66
N LEU A 58 -5.26 14.09 2.65
CA LEU A 58 -4.44 14.13 1.44
C LEU A 58 -4.17 12.73 0.89
N VAL A 59 -3.84 11.77 1.76
CA VAL A 59 -3.58 10.39 1.35
C VAL A 59 -4.84 9.71 0.80
N GLU A 60 -6.01 9.98 1.38
CA GLU A 60 -7.27 9.51 0.80
C GLU A 60 -7.58 10.20 -0.53
N SER A 61 -7.23 11.47 -0.70
CA SER A 61 -7.49 12.18 -1.96
C SER A 61 -6.68 11.58 -3.12
N PHE A 62 -5.43 11.18 -2.90
CA PHE A 62 -4.59 10.51 -3.90
C PHE A 62 -5.07 9.13 -4.36
N LYS A 63 -6.10 8.56 -3.71
CA LYS A 63 -6.71 7.29 -4.14
C LYS A 63 -7.86 7.50 -5.12
N ALA A 64 -8.33 8.74 -5.28
CA ALA A 64 -9.59 9.04 -5.97
C ALA A 64 -9.58 8.67 -7.46
N ASP A 65 -8.44 8.79 -8.12
CA ASP A 65 -8.25 8.44 -9.54
C ASP A 65 -7.59 7.07 -9.74
N GLU A 66 -7.44 6.29 -8.67
CA GLU A 66 -6.72 5.01 -8.63
C GLU A 66 -5.24 5.08 -9.12
N SER A 67 -4.61 6.26 -9.10
CA SER A 67 -3.26 6.46 -9.61
C SER A 67 -2.43 7.42 -8.76
N PHE A 68 -1.56 6.87 -7.92
CA PHE A 68 -0.59 7.66 -7.16
C PHE A 68 0.63 8.01 -8.03
N SER A 69 0.71 9.27 -8.45
CA SER A 69 1.72 9.83 -9.34
C SER A 69 3.05 10.17 -8.63
N THR A 70 4.08 10.41 -9.43
CA THR A 70 5.38 10.89 -8.93
C THR A 70 5.31 12.31 -8.35
N GLU A 71 4.34 13.13 -8.75
CA GLU A 71 4.17 14.48 -8.19
C GLU A 71 3.48 14.44 -6.83
N GLU A 72 2.46 13.61 -6.67
CA GLU A 72 1.83 13.34 -5.37
C GLU A 72 2.82 12.70 -4.39
N GLU A 73 3.68 11.79 -4.87
CA GLU A 73 4.80 11.24 -4.09
C GLU A 73 5.71 12.34 -3.55
N LYS A 74 6.23 13.22 -4.42
CA LYS A 74 7.09 14.31 -3.99
C LYS A 74 6.39 15.21 -2.99
N LEU A 75 5.09 15.46 -3.19
CA LEU A 75 4.29 16.27 -2.30
C LEU A 75 4.17 15.66 -0.90
N ILE A 76 3.74 14.40 -0.76
CA ILE A 76 3.59 13.78 0.56
C ILE A 76 4.93 13.62 1.27
N LEU A 77 6.00 13.28 0.55
CA LEU A 77 7.34 13.19 1.12
C LEU A 77 7.78 14.52 1.71
N ALA A 78 7.64 15.62 0.95
CA ALA A 78 8.00 16.95 1.41
C ALA A 78 7.17 17.39 2.62
N LEU A 79 5.87 17.10 2.65
CA LEU A 79 4.99 17.48 3.76
C LEU A 79 5.27 16.66 5.04
N VAL A 80 5.53 15.36 4.91
CA VAL A 80 5.87 14.49 6.05
C VAL A 80 7.24 14.86 6.61
N GLU A 81 8.21 15.19 5.75
CA GLU A 81 9.52 15.70 6.16
C GLU A 81 9.39 17.03 6.91
N ALA A 82 8.61 17.97 6.38
CA ALA A 82 8.36 19.27 7.04
C ALA A 82 7.65 19.14 8.40
N GLY A 83 6.79 18.14 8.58
CA GLY A 83 6.16 17.82 9.87
C GLY A 83 7.13 17.31 10.93
N GLY A 84 8.26 16.73 10.50
CA GLY A 84 9.37 16.37 11.37
C GLY A 84 8.99 15.40 12.50
N SER A 85 9.65 15.53 13.66
CA SER A 85 9.42 14.65 14.81
C SER A 85 8.03 14.82 15.42
N LYS A 86 7.48 16.05 15.41
CA LYS A 86 6.17 16.36 15.99
C LYS A 86 5.03 15.58 15.34
N LEU A 87 5.13 15.31 14.04
CA LEU A 87 4.18 14.45 13.33
C LEU A 87 4.41 12.98 13.70
N LYS A 88 5.67 12.53 13.69
CA LYS A 88 6.07 11.12 13.90
C LYS A 88 5.83 10.59 15.31
N GLU A 89 5.78 11.49 16.29
CA GLU A 89 5.52 11.15 17.71
C GLU A 89 4.02 10.98 18.01
N GLN A 90 3.12 11.33 17.08
CA GLN A 90 1.68 11.16 17.25
C GLN A 90 1.29 9.68 17.14
N ALA A 91 0.27 9.27 17.90
CA ALA A 91 -0.19 7.88 17.90
C ALA A 91 -0.74 7.47 16.53
N GLU A 92 -1.37 8.41 15.83
CA GLU A 92 -1.99 8.26 14.53
C GLU A 92 -0.96 8.18 13.38
N TYR A 93 0.33 8.47 13.65
CA TYR A 93 1.36 8.37 12.62
C TYR A 93 1.50 6.94 12.07
N ALA A 94 1.20 5.94 12.90
CA ALA A 94 1.15 4.55 12.46
C ALA A 94 0.18 4.36 11.28
N ASP A 95 -0.98 5.00 11.34
CA ASP A 95 -2.02 4.90 10.33
C ASP A 95 -1.64 5.69 9.08
N LEU A 96 -1.10 6.91 9.23
CA LEU A 96 -0.58 7.66 8.09
C LEU A 96 0.48 6.86 7.33
N ALA A 97 1.48 6.32 8.04
CA ALA A 97 2.53 5.54 7.43
C ALA A 97 1.98 4.28 6.74
N PHE A 98 0.99 3.61 7.35
CA PHE A 98 0.33 2.46 6.72
C PHE A 98 -0.41 2.85 5.43
N GLN A 99 -1.14 3.95 5.43
CA GLN A 99 -1.89 4.41 4.25
C GLN A 99 -0.95 4.85 3.12
N VAL A 100 0.16 5.53 3.43
CA VAL A 100 1.19 5.86 2.42
C VAL A 100 1.84 4.58 1.87
N GLY A 101 2.10 3.57 2.71
CA GLY A 101 2.55 2.26 2.24
C GLY A 101 1.57 1.63 1.25
N LYS A 102 0.26 1.74 1.50
CA LYS A 102 -0.79 1.28 0.56
C LYS A 102 -0.81 2.08 -0.74
N LEU A 103 -0.55 3.40 -0.72
CA LEU A 103 -0.40 4.21 -1.94
C LEU A 103 0.70 3.65 -2.83
N TYR A 104 1.87 3.40 -2.26
CA TYR A 104 2.97 2.77 -3.00
C TYR A 104 2.60 1.38 -3.53
N TRP A 105 2.00 0.54 -2.69
CA TRP A 105 1.72 -0.85 -3.04
C TRP A 105 0.70 -0.99 -4.18
N TYR A 106 -0.42 -0.28 -4.09
CA TYR A 106 -1.57 -0.48 -4.98
C TYR A 106 -1.70 0.58 -6.08
N TYR A 107 -1.32 1.82 -5.80
CA TYR A 107 -1.71 2.95 -6.64
C TYR A 107 -0.55 3.54 -7.43
N TYR A 108 0.70 3.37 -6.98
CA TYR A 108 1.85 4.05 -7.57
C TYR A 108 1.98 3.80 -9.08
N SER A 109 2.14 4.86 -9.85
CA SER A 109 2.07 4.82 -11.31
C SER A 109 3.42 4.93 -12.02
N TYR A 110 4.50 5.19 -11.28
CA TYR A 110 5.85 5.26 -11.85
C TYR A 110 6.19 4.02 -12.68
N GLY A 111 6.59 4.19 -13.95
CA GLY A 111 6.94 3.06 -14.81
C GLY A 111 5.77 2.12 -15.14
N LYS A 112 4.50 2.54 -14.95
CA LYS A 112 3.36 1.85 -15.56
C LYS A 112 3.36 2.23 -17.04
N GLU A 113 4.02 1.45 -17.89
CA GLU A 113 3.70 1.49 -19.31
C GLU A 113 2.24 1.03 -19.47
N GLU A 114 1.48 1.69 -20.35
CA GLU A 114 0.15 1.23 -20.74
C GLU A 114 0.30 -0.19 -21.32
N TRP A 115 -0.14 -1.18 -20.55
CA TRP A 115 -0.38 -2.56 -21.00
C TRP A 115 0.74 -3.18 -21.86
N SER A 116 1.75 -3.78 -21.22
CA SER A 116 2.51 -4.82 -21.93
C SER A 116 1.64 -6.07 -22.05
N GLU A 117 1.32 -6.49 -23.28
CA GLU A 117 0.59 -7.72 -23.63
C GLU A 117 1.16 -9.02 -22.99
N ALA A 118 2.38 -8.96 -22.46
CA ALA A 118 2.99 -10.06 -21.71
C ALA A 118 2.75 -9.85 -20.20
N GLY A 119 1.87 -10.66 -19.60
CA GLY A 119 1.57 -10.73 -18.17
C GLY A 119 2.74 -11.15 -17.27
N ILE A 120 3.88 -10.50 -17.41
CA ILE A 120 5.03 -10.57 -16.50
C ILE A 120 4.88 -9.40 -15.53
N ALA A 121 5.16 -9.62 -14.24
CA ALA A 121 5.30 -8.51 -13.30
C ALA A 121 6.31 -7.52 -13.88
N SER A 122 5.85 -6.37 -14.38
CA SER A 122 6.76 -5.36 -14.89
C SER A 122 7.65 -4.92 -13.73
N ASP A 123 8.89 -4.49 -14.00
CA ASP A 123 9.85 -4.01 -13.00
C ASP A 123 9.24 -2.99 -12.00
N ASN A 124 8.17 -2.34 -12.42
CA ASN A 124 7.34 -1.47 -11.61
C ASN A 124 6.66 -2.17 -10.42
N GLU A 125 6.07 -3.38 -10.55
CA GLU A 125 5.41 -4.05 -9.42
C GLU A 125 6.36 -4.29 -8.24
N LEU A 126 7.55 -4.80 -8.53
CA LEU A 126 8.60 -4.97 -7.51
C LEU A 126 9.07 -3.61 -6.97
N THR A 127 9.18 -2.59 -7.82
CA THR A 127 9.56 -1.23 -7.40
C THR A 127 8.56 -0.66 -6.40
N ARG A 128 7.25 -0.80 -6.65
CA ARG A 128 6.16 -0.40 -5.75
C ARG A 128 6.26 -1.06 -4.38
N MET A 129 6.40 -2.39 -4.38
CA MET A 129 6.49 -3.15 -3.13
C MET A 129 7.70 -2.75 -2.32
N LYS A 130 8.86 -2.56 -2.97
CA LYS A 130 10.09 -2.09 -2.30
C LYS A 130 9.94 -0.69 -1.74
N ALA A 131 9.32 0.23 -2.49
CA ALA A 131 9.08 1.60 -2.05
C ALA A 131 8.09 1.70 -0.87
N ALA A 132 7.18 0.74 -0.74
CA ALA A 132 6.24 0.68 0.39
C ALA A 132 6.89 0.19 1.70
N VAL A 133 7.98 -0.59 1.64
CA VAL A 133 8.59 -1.21 2.83
C VAL A 133 8.94 -0.22 3.95
N PRO A 134 9.63 0.91 3.68
CA PRO A 134 9.98 1.86 4.74
C PRO A 134 8.76 2.44 5.45
N TRP A 135 7.64 2.60 4.75
CA TRP A 135 6.39 3.12 5.29
C TRP A 135 5.70 2.11 6.20
N PHE A 136 5.62 0.85 5.77
CA PHE A 136 5.12 -0.21 6.64
C PHE A 136 6.02 -0.45 7.86
N GLU A 137 7.33 -0.32 7.70
CA GLU A 137 8.27 -0.37 8.83
C GLU A 137 8.04 0.79 9.80
N ALA A 138 7.82 2.01 9.31
CA ALA A 138 7.47 3.16 10.13
C ALA A 138 6.15 2.94 10.88
N ALA A 139 5.13 2.39 10.22
CA ALA A 139 3.85 2.05 10.85
C ALA A 139 4.00 1.02 11.99
N VAL A 140 4.88 0.03 11.82
CA VAL A 140 5.17 -0.96 12.87
C VAL A 140 5.89 -0.33 14.07
N LYS A 141 6.83 0.59 13.82
CA LYS A 141 7.67 1.22 14.85
C LYS A 141 7.01 2.39 15.58
N ALA A 142 5.98 3.01 14.98
CA ALA A 142 5.28 4.15 15.56
C ALA A 142 4.74 3.84 16.96
N GLN A 143 4.58 4.87 17.80
CA GLN A 143 3.97 4.73 19.12
C GLN A 143 2.45 4.55 18.98
N GLY A 144 1.76 4.09 20.03
CA GLY A 144 0.29 4.12 20.05
C GLY A 144 -0.46 2.96 19.37
N GLY A 145 0.22 1.88 18.96
CA GLY A 145 -0.40 0.57 18.68
C GLY A 145 -1.69 0.59 17.87
N SER A 146 -1.65 0.80 16.54
CA SER A 146 -2.86 0.70 15.72
C SER A 146 -3.24 -0.75 15.38
N VAL A 147 -4.52 -0.99 15.08
CA VAL A 147 -5.04 -2.28 14.58
C VAL A 147 -4.26 -2.73 13.33
N GLN A 148 -3.80 -1.76 12.55
CA GLN A 148 -3.10 -1.90 11.30
C GLN A 148 -1.64 -2.32 11.48
N ARG A 149 -1.09 -2.29 12.71
CA ARG A 149 0.31 -2.67 12.99
C ARG A 149 0.66 -4.08 12.54
N LYS A 150 -0.24 -5.05 12.80
CA LYS A 150 -0.02 -6.45 12.38
C LYS A 150 0.02 -6.52 10.86
N MET A 151 -0.91 -5.87 10.19
CA MET A 151 -0.98 -5.81 8.73
C MET A 151 0.25 -5.14 8.12
N ALA A 152 0.66 -3.98 8.65
CA ALA A 152 1.87 -3.30 8.27
C ALA A 152 3.10 -4.23 8.40
N GLY A 153 3.19 -4.99 9.49
CA GLY A 153 4.24 -5.99 9.68
C GLY A 153 4.28 -7.02 8.55
N ILE A 154 3.11 -7.55 8.16
CA ILE A 154 3.04 -8.57 7.11
C ILE A 154 3.37 -7.98 5.74
N TYR A 155 2.81 -6.80 5.38
CA TYR A 155 3.18 -6.12 4.13
C TYR A 155 4.68 -5.79 4.06
N ARG A 156 5.27 -5.34 5.19
CA ARG A 156 6.71 -5.10 5.30
C ARG A 156 7.50 -6.36 4.98
N GLU A 157 7.13 -7.52 5.55
CA GLU A 157 7.83 -8.78 5.30
C GLU A 157 7.72 -9.21 3.83
N VAL A 158 6.53 -9.15 3.23
CA VAL A 158 6.32 -9.50 1.81
C VAL A 158 7.15 -8.59 0.90
N GLY A 159 7.12 -7.26 1.13
CA GLY A 159 7.95 -6.33 0.37
C GLY A 159 9.45 -6.52 0.61
N SER A 160 9.86 -6.84 1.84
CA SER A 160 11.28 -7.08 2.19
C SER A 160 11.81 -8.35 1.54
N PHE A 161 10.99 -9.40 1.43
CA PHE A 161 11.34 -10.59 0.66
C PHE A 161 11.74 -10.20 -0.77
N TYR A 162 10.89 -9.50 -1.52
CA TYR A 162 11.21 -9.05 -2.88
C TYR A 162 12.38 -8.09 -2.96
N ARG A 163 12.57 -7.22 -1.95
CA ARG A 163 13.71 -6.30 -1.86
C ARG A 163 15.04 -7.05 -1.76
N ASP A 164 15.10 -8.04 -0.87
CA ASP A 164 16.35 -8.65 -0.43
C ASP A 164 16.67 -9.96 -1.15
N LEU A 165 15.69 -10.58 -1.84
CA LEU A 165 15.81 -11.91 -2.44
C LEU A 165 17.06 -12.07 -3.31
N ALA A 166 17.30 -11.14 -4.23
CA ALA A 166 18.43 -11.22 -5.15
C ALA A 166 19.80 -11.18 -4.44
N VAL A 167 19.90 -10.50 -3.30
CA VAL A 167 21.11 -10.47 -2.48
C VAL A 167 21.25 -11.79 -1.74
N ARG A 168 20.16 -12.27 -1.10
CA ARG A 168 20.16 -13.53 -0.35
C ARG A 168 20.56 -14.73 -1.22
N VAL A 169 19.98 -14.84 -2.43
CA VAL A 169 20.33 -15.88 -3.41
C VAL A 169 21.81 -15.82 -3.79
N ARG A 170 22.37 -14.62 -3.96
CA ARG A 170 23.79 -14.47 -4.29
C ARG A 170 24.71 -14.88 -3.14
N GLU A 171 24.25 -14.66 -1.90
CA GLU A 171 24.98 -14.97 -0.68
C GLU A 171 24.73 -16.40 -0.17
N GLY A 172 23.75 -17.12 -0.74
CA GLY A 172 23.32 -18.43 -0.27
C GLY A 172 22.63 -18.37 1.11
N THR A 173 21.89 -17.29 1.39
CA THR A 173 21.22 -17.02 2.68
C THR A 173 19.70 -16.95 2.56
N GLU A 174 19.16 -17.51 1.47
CA GLU A 174 17.72 -17.55 1.15
C GLU A 174 16.95 -18.69 1.85
N GLU A 175 17.63 -19.62 2.53
CA GLU A 175 16.99 -20.74 3.23
C GLU A 175 15.91 -20.26 4.22
N GLY A 176 14.71 -20.81 4.08
CA GLY A 176 13.53 -20.52 4.91
C GLY A 176 12.82 -19.20 4.57
N GLN A 177 13.35 -18.41 3.64
CA GLN A 177 12.78 -17.13 3.26
C GLN A 177 11.53 -17.30 2.40
N TYR A 178 11.50 -18.31 1.52
CA TYR A 178 10.34 -18.58 0.67
C TYR A 178 9.14 -19.07 1.48
N LEU A 179 9.35 -19.94 2.47
CA LEU A 179 8.33 -20.42 3.39
C LEU A 179 7.78 -19.29 4.28
N SER A 180 8.65 -18.40 4.74
CA SER A 180 8.24 -17.23 5.53
C SER A 180 7.39 -16.28 4.69
N PHE A 181 7.82 -16.01 3.46
CA PHE A 181 7.06 -15.24 2.46
C PHE A 181 5.69 -15.87 2.16
N TRP A 182 5.64 -17.18 1.94
CA TRP A 182 4.41 -17.94 1.71
C TRP A 182 3.40 -17.81 2.84
N LYS A 183 3.85 -17.99 4.09
CA LYS A 183 2.99 -17.84 5.27
C LYS A 183 2.42 -16.43 5.37
N ASN A 184 3.23 -15.42 5.09
CA ASN A 184 2.79 -14.03 5.09
C ASN A 184 1.75 -13.75 3.99
N MET A 185 1.95 -14.29 2.77
CA MET A 185 0.95 -14.18 1.70
C MET A 185 -0.38 -14.83 2.06
N ASN A 186 -0.38 -16.00 2.71
CA ASN A 186 -1.60 -16.67 3.17
C ASN A 186 -2.38 -15.81 4.18
N VAL A 187 -1.68 -15.14 5.09
CA VAL A 187 -2.35 -14.22 6.03
C VAL A 187 -2.93 -13.02 5.28
N LEU A 188 -2.16 -12.38 4.38
CA LEU A 188 -2.67 -11.25 3.59
C LEU A 188 -3.85 -11.64 2.70
N LEU A 189 -3.86 -12.84 2.13
CA LEU A 189 -4.96 -13.33 1.31
C LEU A 189 -6.27 -13.34 2.08
N ASN A 190 -6.26 -13.84 3.32
CA ASN A 190 -7.46 -13.84 4.16
C ASN A 190 -7.93 -12.43 4.53
N GLU A 191 -7.00 -11.51 4.78
CA GLU A 191 -7.30 -10.13 5.17
C GLU A 191 -7.86 -9.33 3.97
N VAL A 192 -7.22 -9.43 2.80
CA VAL A 192 -7.67 -8.78 1.56
C VAL A 192 -9.04 -9.29 1.11
N ARG A 193 -9.34 -10.57 1.32
CA ARG A 193 -10.67 -11.16 1.05
C ARG A 193 -11.77 -10.57 1.92
N GLN A 194 -11.44 -10.13 3.13
CA GLN A 194 -12.39 -9.61 4.12
C GLN A 194 -12.45 -8.07 4.13
N ASP A 195 -11.49 -7.39 3.50
CA ASP A 195 -11.44 -5.93 3.41
C ASP A 195 -12.39 -5.40 2.32
N ASN A 196 -13.63 -5.13 2.74
CA ASN A 196 -14.65 -4.49 1.91
C ASN A 196 -14.34 -3.02 1.58
N GLY A 197 -13.41 -2.38 2.31
CA GLY A 197 -12.98 -1.00 2.07
C GLY A 197 -11.86 -0.88 1.03
N LEU A 198 -11.19 -1.98 0.68
CA LEU A 198 -10.18 -1.98 -0.38
C LEU A 198 -10.87 -1.92 -1.76
N PRO A 199 -10.45 -1.05 -2.68
CA PRO A 199 -11.02 -1.02 -4.02
C PRO A 199 -10.84 -2.33 -4.79
N GLU A 200 -11.74 -2.61 -5.72
CA GLU A 200 -11.75 -3.83 -6.53
C GLU A 200 -10.42 -4.07 -7.27
N THR A 201 -9.87 -3.02 -7.89
CA THR A 201 -8.60 -3.08 -8.62
C THR A 201 -7.46 -3.47 -7.69
N ALA A 202 -7.40 -2.91 -6.48
CA ALA A 202 -6.37 -3.19 -5.50
C ALA A 202 -6.44 -4.65 -4.97
N ARG A 203 -7.65 -5.19 -4.75
CA ARG A 203 -7.84 -6.62 -4.43
C ARG A 203 -7.33 -7.52 -5.54
N LEU A 204 -7.70 -7.22 -6.79
CA LEU A 204 -7.29 -8.01 -7.96
C LEU A 204 -5.77 -7.98 -8.19
N GLU A 205 -5.15 -6.82 -8.05
CA GLU A 205 -3.68 -6.67 -8.11
C GLU A 205 -2.98 -7.55 -7.07
N PHE A 206 -3.51 -7.63 -5.85
CA PHE A 206 -2.99 -8.53 -4.81
C PHE A 206 -3.18 -10.01 -5.16
N TYR A 207 -4.34 -10.41 -5.67
CA TYR A 207 -4.59 -11.80 -6.09
C TYR A 207 -3.67 -12.22 -7.24
N ARG A 208 -3.43 -11.33 -8.20
CA ARG A 208 -2.47 -11.56 -9.28
C ARG A 208 -1.05 -11.77 -8.75
N MET A 209 -0.59 -10.92 -7.82
CA MET A 209 0.70 -11.12 -7.15
C MET A 209 0.79 -12.52 -6.52
N CYS A 210 -0.25 -12.96 -5.81
CA CYS A 210 -0.29 -14.27 -5.16
C CYS A 210 -0.15 -15.43 -6.16
N VAL A 211 -0.93 -15.42 -7.25
CA VAL A 211 -0.87 -16.47 -8.29
C VAL A 211 0.51 -16.52 -8.93
N ARG A 212 1.04 -15.36 -9.35
CA ARG A 212 2.37 -15.26 -9.99
C ARG A 212 3.49 -15.68 -9.06
N ALA A 213 3.44 -15.29 -7.79
CA ALA A 213 4.44 -15.67 -6.80
C ALA A 213 4.43 -17.18 -6.52
N ALA A 214 3.24 -17.77 -6.40
CA ALA A 214 3.08 -19.22 -6.21
C ALA A 214 3.63 -20.01 -7.40
N ALA A 215 3.49 -19.50 -8.62
CA ALA A 215 4.07 -20.12 -9.82
C ALA A 215 5.59 -19.91 -9.90
N SER A 216 6.04 -18.67 -9.69
CA SER A 216 7.45 -18.25 -9.85
C SER A 216 8.39 -18.90 -8.83
N TYR A 217 7.90 -19.17 -7.62
CA TYR A 217 8.68 -19.75 -6.52
C TYR A 217 8.27 -21.17 -6.16
N GLN A 218 7.53 -21.86 -7.04
CA GLN A 218 6.99 -23.20 -6.74
C GLN A 218 8.09 -24.17 -6.30
N ARG A 219 9.23 -24.19 -7.00
CA ARG A 219 10.31 -25.14 -6.71
C ARG A 219 10.91 -24.90 -5.32
N GLU A 220 11.18 -23.64 -5.00
CA GLU A 220 11.78 -23.23 -3.74
C GLU A 220 10.81 -23.49 -2.58
N LEU A 221 9.52 -23.18 -2.76
CA LEU A 221 8.47 -23.49 -1.79
C LEU A 221 8.36 -24.99 -1.50
N LEU A 222 8.38 -25.84 -2.54
CA LEU A 222 8.41 -27.29 -2.38
C LEU A 222 9.65 -27.76 -1.62
N SER A 223 10.82 -27.18 -1.92
CA SER A 223 12.07 -27.53 -1.24
C SER A 223 12.08 -27.14 0.25
N GLU A 224 11.31 -26.12 0.62
CA GLU A 224 11.14 -25.65 2.01
C GLU A 224 9.93 -26.28 2.72
N GLY A 225 9.32 -27.32 2.13
CA GLY A 225 8.32 -28.15 2.79
C GLY A 225 6.86 -27.74 2.58
N VAL A 226 6.58 -26.76 1.69
CA VAL A 226 5.21 -26.54 1.19
C VAL A 226 4.87 -27.70 0.27
N THR A 227 3.68 -28.28 0.42
CA THR A 227 3.25 -29.41 -0.41
C THR A 227 2.59 -28.95 -1.71
N ASP A 228 2.59 -29.82 -2.74
CA ASP A 228 1.81 -29.59 -3.97
C ASP A 228 0.32 -29.32 -3.67
N GLY A 229 -0.23 -30.00 -2.65
CA GLY A 229 -1.60 -29.81 -2.20
C GLY A 229 -1.84 -28.40 -1.64
N GLU A 230 -0.96 -27.90 -0.78
CA GLU A 230 -1.05 -26.54 -0.25
C GLU A 230 -0.91 -25.47 -1.35
N LEU A 231 0.02 -25.67 -2.29
CA LEU A 231 0.16 -24.79 -3.45
C LEU A 231 -1.10 -24.78 -4.33
N LEU A 232 -1.70 -25.95 -4.55
CA LEU A 232 -2.93 -26.07 -5.32
C LEU A 232 -4.10 -25.37 -4.60
N VAL A 233 -4.28 -25.61 -3.30
CA VAL A 233 -5.34 -24.96 -2.50
C VAL A 233 -5.19 -23.45 -2.55
N PHE A 234 -3.99 -22.91 -2.29
CA PHE A 234 -3.75 -21.48 -2.31
C PHE A 234 -4.05 -20.85 -3.68
N ARG A 235 -3.66 -21.50 -4.78
CA ARG A 235 -3.99 -21.03 -6.15
C ARG A 235 -5.49 -21.04 -6.40
N LEU A 236 -6.19 -22.11 -5.99
CA LEU A 236 -7.65 -22.20 -6.14
C LEU A 236 -8.36 -21.14 -5.33
N GLU A 237 -8.01 -20.96 -4.05
CA GLU A 237 -8.61 -19.95 -3.17
C GLU A 237 -8.37 -18.53 -3.69
N THR A 238 -7.17 -18.25 -4.17
CA THR A 238 -6.83 -16.94 -4.76
C THR A 238 -7.64 -16.68 -6.03
N THR A 239 -7.81 -17.70 -6.88
CA THR A 239 -8.57 -17.59 -8.13
C THR A 239 -10.06 -17.44 -7.88
N GLU A 240 -10.61 -18.19 -6.93
CA GLU A 240 -12.00 -18.08 -6.51
C GLU A 240 -12.27 -16.69 -5.93
N ALA A 241 -11.37 -16.18 -5.08
CA ALA A 241 -11.47 -14.83 -4.54
C ALA A 241 -11.44 -13.77 -5.64
N ALA A 242 -10.58 -13.91 -6.66
CA ALA A 242 -10.56 -13.02 -7.82
C ALA A 242 -11.86 -13.11 -8.63
N GLY A 243 -12.36 -14.32 -8.90
CA GLY A 243 -13.60 -14.55 -9.64
C GLY A 243 -14.85 -14.01 -8.94
N ALA A 244 -14.83 -13.93 -7.60
CA ALA A 244 -15.90 -13.33 -6.80
C ALA A 244 -15.91 -11.79 -6.85
N VAL A 245 -14.81 -11.15 -7.28
CA VAL A 245 -14.81 -9.70 -7.52
C VAL A 245 -15.65 -9.40 -8.76
N ASN A 246 -16.57 -8.44 -8.65
CA ASN A 246 -17.39 -7.96 -9.76
C ASN A 246 -16.92 -6.57 -10.20
N PRO A 247 -15.95 -6.45 -11.12
CA PRO A 247 -15.29 -5.19 -11.38
C PRO A 247 -16.16 -4.26 -12.23
N SER A 248 -16.35 -3.05 -11.73
CA SER A 248 -17.02 -1.96 -12.43
C SER A 248 -16.22 -1.43 -13.62
N THR A 249 -14.89 -1.46 -13.53
CA THR A 249 -13.98 -0.93 -14.57
C THR A 249 -13.54 -1.97 -15.59
N GLU A 250 -13.17 -1.53 -16.80
CA GLU A 250 -12.60 -2.42 -17.82
C GLU A 250 -11.25 -3.01 -17.37
N ARG A 251 -10.41 -2.17 -16.76
CA ARG A 251 -9.15 -2.60 -16.14
C ARG A 251 -9.37 -3.71 -15.12
N GLY A 252 -10.33 -3.55 -14.21
CA GLY A 252 -10.65 -4.56 -13.22
C GLY A 252 -11.13 -5.87 -13.85
N ARG A 253 -11.95 -5.81 -14.90
CA ARG A 253 -12.37 -7.02 -15.64
C ARG A 253 -11.19 -7.73 -16.29
N ALA A 254 -10.32 -6.98 -16.98
CA ALA A 254 -9.12 -7.54 -17.60
C ALA A 254 -8.17 -8.18 -16.57
N LEU A 255 -7.95 -7.54 -15.42
CA LEU A 255 -7.16 -8.12 -14.31
C LEU A 255 -7.75 -9.44 -13.80
N ARG A 256 -9.07 -9.48 -13.58
CA ARG A 256 -9.73 -10.71 -13.12
C ARG A 256 -9.58 -11.82 -14.15
N ASP A 257 -9.83 -11.53 -15.41
CA ASP A 257 -9.80 -12.52 -16.48
C ASP A 257 -8.36 -13.04 -16.69
N GLU A 258 -7.33 -12.19 -16.55
CA GLU A 258 -5.92 -12.58 -16.51
C GLU A 258 -5.63 -13.61 -15.42
N ILE A 259 -6.05 -13.35 -14.18
CA ILE A 259 -5.81 -14.23 -13.02
C ILE A 259 -6.45 -15.60 -13.22
N ILE A 260 -7.69 -15.63 -13.72
CA ILE A 260 -8.42 -16.88 -13.95
C ILE A 260 -7.73 -17.70 -15.05
N GLU A 261 -7.21 -17.04 -16.08
CA GLU A 261 -6.59 -17.71 -17.23
C GLU A 261 -5.21 -18.27 -16.88
N GLU A 262 -4.44 -17.56 -16.06
CA GLU A 262 -3.14 -18.00 -15.56
C GLU A 262 -3.25 -19.34 -14.81
N VAL A 263 -4.28 -19.51 -13.97
CA VAL A 263 -4.51 -20.77 -13.24
C VAL A 263 -5.00 -21.91 -14.13
N LYS A 264 -5.78 -21.62 -15.18
CA LYS A 264 -6.18 -22.63 -16.17
C LYS A 264 -4.99 -23.21 -16.93
N ILE A 265 -3.99 -22.40 -17.24
CA ILE A 265 -2.76 -22.83 -17.92
C ILE A 265 -1.95 -23.75 -16.98
N ILE A 266 -1.74 -23.33 -15.74
CA ILE A 266 -1.00 -24.12 -14.73
C ILE A 266 -1.66 -25.49 -14.48
N GLY A 267 -3.00 -25.53 -14.43
CA GLY A 267 -3.76 -26.77 -14.27
C GLY A 267 -3.59 -27.75 -15.43
N LYS A 268 -3.40 -27.26 -16.66
CA LYS A 268 -3.12 -28.12 -17.82
C LYS A 268 -1.70 -28.68 -17.76
N GLU A 269 -0.71 -27.89 -17.38
CA GLU A 269 0.69 -28.37 -17.28
C GLU A 269 0.87 -29.40 -16.16
N THR A 270 0.17 -29.26 -15.03
CA THR A 270 0.19 -30.25 -13.94
C THR A 270 -0.56 -31.55 -14.25
N PHE A 271 -1.61 -31.52 -15.08
CA PHE A 271 -2.36 -32.72 -15.47
C PHE A 271 -1.83 -33.46 -16.70
N TYR A 272 -1.16 -32.75 -17.63
CA TYR A 272 -0.60 -33.34 -18.86
C TYR A 272 0.93 -33.52 -18.82
N GLY A 273 1.61 -33.04 -17.77
CA GLY A 273 3.03 -33.27 -17.52
C GLY A 273 3.31 -34.42 -16.55
N ARG A 274 3.05 -35.66 -17.01
CA ARG A 274 3.71 -36.89 -16.53
C ARG A 274 3.99 -37.80 -17.70
#